data_AF-A0A1J4K8R0-F1
#
_entry.id   AF-A0A1J4K8R0-F1
#
_cell.length_a   1.000
_cell.length_b   1.000
_cell.length_c   1.000
_cell.angle_alpha   90.00
_cell.angle_beta   90.00
_cell.angle_gamma   90.00
#
_symmetry.space_group_name_H-M   'P 1'
#
loop_
_entity.id
_entity.type
_entity.pdbx_description
1 polymer ?
#
loop_
_entity_poly.entity_id
_entity_poly.type
_entity_poly.pdbx_seq_one_letter_code
_entity_poly.pdbx_strand_id
1 'polypeptide(L)'
;MNSFYNDSFQSVSAMNEDFAAMDPTILEGYNIKFNREVKVTFLLENGEEDEVYIVRFRIFEKSQNSDLDEVRLEMAIDNNIGLFLECNVSASDFEKLKTENRLRVEFKDFSRSVQELLERSVKKSQECFITFKQGEDFGGELTFLQKLKLRKVNVFALHFSLSNEDFVRKQVQYRFNKIKLDLRLKDDEINTQIQRISEKNPSLAKSLQNSVTAALNKKMHK
;
A
#
# COMPACT_ATOMS: atom_id res chain seq x y z
N MET A 1 -23.42 -7.47 32.04
CA MET A 1 -22.35 -6.45 31.97
C MET A 1 -21.43 -6.63 30.74
N ASN A 2 -21.93 -7.14 29.60
CA ASN A 2 -21.14 -7.39 28.38
C ASN A 2 -21.54 -6.51 27.17
N SER A 3 -22.40 -5.50 27.35
CA SER A 3 -22.95 -4.70 26.24
C SER A 3 -22.00 -3.61 25.73
N PHE A 4 -21.25 -2.95 26.62
CA PHE A 4 -20.43 -1.79 26.27
C PHE A 4 -19.16 -2.11 25.47
N TYR A 5 -18.69 -3.35 25.49
CA TYR A 5 -17.49 -3.78 24.76
C TYR A 5 -17.74 -3.98 23.26
N ASN A 6 -18.98 -4.35 22.90
CA ASN A 6 -19.31 -4.59 21.51
C ASN A 6 -19.48 -3.26 20.75
N ASP A 7 -20.10 -2.27 21.39
CA ASP A 7 -20.36 -0.96 20.78
C ASP A 7 -19.08 -0.18 20.44
N SER A 8 -18.04 -0.19 21.29
CA SER A 8 -16.81 0.58 21.02
C SER A 8 -15.96 -0.03 19.90
N PHE A 9 -15.89 -1.36 19.80
CA PHE A 9 -15.18 -2.02 18.71
C PHE A 9 -15.96 -1.93 17.40
N GLN A 10 -17.29 -2.04 17.46
CA GLN A 10 -18.15 -1.84 16.29
C GLN A 10 -18.10 -0.39 15.80
N SER A 11 -18.07 0.60 16.69
CA SER A 11 -17.96 2.01 16.29
C SER A 11 -16.61 2.34 15.66
N VAL A 12 -15.51 1.77 16.16
CA VAL A 12 -14.17 1.96 15.58
C VAL A 12 -14.04 1.26 14.23
N SER A 13 -14.61 0.05 14.09
CA SER A 13 -14.64 -0.65 12.79
C SER A 13 -15.47 0.12 11.77
N ALA A 14 -16.66 0.59 12.16
CA ALA A 14 -17.53 1.39 11.29
C ALA A 14 -16.87 2.71 10.87
N MET A 15 -16.21 3.42 11.80
CA MET A 15 -15.47 4.65 11.48
C MET A 15 -14.31 4.40 10.50
N ASN A 16 -13.62 3.26 10.61
CA ASN A 16 -12.56 2.89 9.68
C ASN A 16 -13.09 2.50 8.29
N GLU A 17 -14.24 1.85 8.22
CA GLU A 17 -14.92 1.52 6.96
C GLU A 17 -15.43 2.77 6.24
N ASP A 18 -16.09 3.68 6.98
CA ASP A 18 -16.55 4.98 6.46
C ASP A 18 -15.37 5.81 5.94
N PHE A 19 -14.24 5.77 6.65
CA PHE A 19 -13.04 6.48 6.22
C PHE A 19 -12.37 5.82 5.01
N ALA A 20 -12.36 4.49 4.93
CA ALA A 20 -11.86 3.77 3.77
C ALA A 20 -12.68 4.09 2.51
N ALA A 21 -13.98 4.34 2.65
CA ALA A 21 -14.85 4.79 1.55
C ALA A 21 -14.51 6.21 1.02
N MET A 22 -13.70 6.99 1.75
CA MET A 22 -13.22 8.31 1.30
C MET A 22 -11.91 8.25 0.49
N ASP A 23 -11.37 7.05 0.22
CA ASP A 23 -10.19 6.90 -0.64
C ASP A 23 -10.51 7.43 -2.05
N PRO A 24 -9.72 8.36 -2.62
CA PRO A 24 -10.00 8.92 -3.93
C PRO A 24 -10.18 7.87 -5.03
N THR A 25 -9.43 6.76 -4.98
CA THR A 25 -9.55 5.68 -5.96
C THR A 25 -10.85 4.90 -5.75
N ILE A 26 -11.28 4.67 -4.50
CA ILE A 26 -12.56 3.99 -4.21
C ILE A 26 -13.74 4.86 -4.64
N LEU A 27 -13.66 6.18 -4.43
CA LEU A 27 -14.69 7.14 -4.87
C LEU A 27 -14.88 7.16 -6.40
N GLU A 28 -13.87 6.75 -7.17
CA GLU A 28 -13.95 6.59 -8.63
C GLU A 28 -14.59 5.25 -9.07
N GLY A 29 -15.06 4.44 -8.11
CA GLY A 29 -15.77 3.18 -8.33
C GLY A 29 -14.88 1.94 -8.32
N TYR A 30 -13.64 2.05 -7.85
CA TYR A 30 -12.73 0.92 -7.76
C TYR A 30 -12.87 0.16 -6.45
N ASN A 31 -12.58 -1.14 -6.50
CA ASN A 31 -12.47 -2.00 -5.34
C ASN A 31 -11.02 -2.39 -5.11
N ILE A 32 -10.52 -2.20 -3.88
CA ILE A 32 -9.16 -2.60 -3.52
C ILE A 32 -9.05 -4.12 -3.42
N LYS A 33 -8.01 -4.69 -4.04
CA LYS A 33 -7.67 -6.12 -4.00
C LYS A 33 -6.36 -6.40 -3.30
N PHE A 34 -5.44 -5.44 -3.31
CA PHE A 34 -4.13 -5.56 -2.71
C PHE A 34 -3.67 -4.24 -2.10
N ASN A 35 -3.00 -4.31 -0.95
CA ASN A 35 -2.37 -3.17 -0.30
C ASN A 35 -1.23 -3.65 0.60
N ARG A 36 0.01 -3.60 0.11
CA ARG A 36 1.19 -4.00 0.89
C ARG A 36 2.42 -3.21 0.49
N GLU A 37 3.36 -3.15 1.43
CA GLU A 37 4.70 -2.65 1.21
C GLU A 37 5.60 -3.73 0.64
N VAL A 38 6.41 -3.35 -0.35
CA VAL A 38 7.35 -4.22 -1.05
C VAL A 38 8.67 -3.46 -1.27
N LYS A 39 9.79 -4.17 -1.17
CA LYS A 39 11.11 -3.59 -1.48
C LYS A 39 11.31 -3.53 -2.99
N VAL A 40 11.68 -2.36 -3.49
CA VAL A 40 11.94 -2.10 -4.91
C VAL A 40 13.32 -1.47 -5.05
N THR A 41 14.13 -2.05 -5.93
CA THR A 41 15.44 -1.47 -6.28
C THR A 41 15.25 -0.47 -7.40
N PHE A 42 15.54 0.79 -7.15
CA PHE A 42 15.53 1.82 -8.18
C PHE A 42 16.82 1.72 -8.99
N LEU A 43 16.71 1.93 -10.30
CA LEU A 43 17.82 1.85 -11.23
C LEU A 43 18.12 3.24 -11.78
N LEU A 44 19.41 3.55 -11.91
CA LEU A 44 19.91 4.68 -12.67
C LEU A 44 19.63 4.49 -14.18
N GLU A 45 19.76 5.57 -14.96
CA GLU A 45 19.55 5.51 -16.43
C GLU A 45 20.44 4.47 -17.12
N ASN A 46 21.69 4.32 -16.64
CA ASN A 46 22.67 3.34 -17.11
C ASN A 46 22.32 1.89 -16.70
N GLY A 47 21.28 1.68 -15.89
CA GLY A 47 20.81 0.38 -15.41
C GLY A 47 21.51 -0.13 -14.15
N GLU A 48 22.41 0.66 -13.55
CA GLU A 48 23.02 0.33 -12.25
C GLU A 48 22.01 0.52 -11.11
N GLU A 49 22.19 -0.24 -10.04
CA GLU A 49 21.34 -0.14 -8.84
C GLU A 49 21.65 1.17 -8.11
N ASP A 50 20.63 1.99 -7.87
CA ASP A 50 20.72 3.25 -7.14
C ASP A 50 20.44 3.02 -5.64
N GLU A 51 19.15 2.97 -5.28
CA GLU A 51 18.69 2.84 -3.91
C GLU A 51 17.50 1.86 -3.81
N VAL A 52 17.34 1.24 -2.63
CA VAL A 52 16.21 0.35 -2.35
C VAL A 52 15.17 1.08 -1.52
N TYR A 53 13.98 1.23 -2.09
CA TYR A 53 12.84 1.87 -1.44
C TYR A 53 11.83 0.84 -0.93
N ILE A 54 11.19 1.15 0.20
CA ILE A 54 9.97 0.47 0.62
C ILE A 54 8.81 1.20 -0.06
N VAL A 55 8.22 0.56 -1.06
CA VAL A 55 7.14 1.11 -1.87
C VAL A 55 5.84 0.45 -1.46
N ARG A 56 4.80 1.24 -1.19
CA ARG A 56 3.45 0.74 -0.99
C ARG A 56 2.79 0.53 -2.34
N PHE A 57 2.44 -0.72 -2.62
CA PHE A 57 1.66 -1.11 -3.78
C PHE A 57 0.20 -1.27 -3.39
N ARG A 58 -0.68 -0.63 -4.14
CA ARG A 58 -2.12 -0.91 -4.12
C ARG A 58 -2.56 -1.43 -5.50
N ILE A 59 -3.45 -2.41 -5.51
CA ILE A 59 -4.09 -2.92 -6.74
C ILE A 59 -5.59 -2.81 -6.56
N PHE A 60 -6.22 -2.25 -7.57
CA PHE A 60 -7.64 -1.96 -7.63
C PHE A 60 -8.26 -2.56 -8.89
N GLU A 61 -9.53 -2.94 -8.78
CA GLU A 61 -10.34 -3.40 -9.91
C GLU A 61 -11.60 -2.57 -10.01
N LYS A 62 -11.93 -2.18 -11.24
CA LYS A 62 -13.21 -1.58 -11.59
C LYS A 62 -13.96 -2.52 -12.52
N SER A 63 -15.24 -2.74 -12.23
CA SER A 63 -16.10 -3.62 -13.02
C SER A 63 -17.27 -2.85 -13.61
N GLN A 64 -17.62 -3.17 -14.84
CA GLN A 64 -18.80 -2.67 -15.53
C GLN A 64 -19.67 -3.86 -15.95
N ASN A 65 -20.96 -3.85 -15.62
CA ASN A 65 -21.90 -4.96 -15.92
C ASN A 65 -21.45 -6.35 -15.42
N SER A 66 -20.70 -6.40 -14.31
CA SER A 66 -20.09 -7.61 -13.72
C SER A 66 -18.84 -8.14 -14.45
N ASP A 67 -18.40 -7.49 -15.52
CA ASP A 67 -17.14 -7.79 -16.18
C ASP A 67 -16.04 -6.85 -15.68
N LEU A 68 -14.80 -7.36 -15.60
CA LEU A 68 -13.64 -6.55 -15.25
C LEU A 68 -13.38 -5.55 -16.39
N ASP A 69 -13.44 -4.26 -16.06
CA ASP A 69 -13.27 -3.16 -17.00
C ASP A 69 -11.84 -2.63 -16.97
N GLU A 70 -11.32 -2.37 -15.77
CA GLU A 70 -9.99 -1.80 -15.58
C GLU A 70 -9.29 -2.34 -14.32
N VAL A 71 -7.99 -2.54 -14.41
CA VAL A 71 -7.09 -2.79 -13.27
C VAL A 71 -6.18 -1.59 -13.09
N ARG A 72 -6.18 -1.02 -11.89
CA ARG A 72 -5.34 0.13 -11.52
C ARG A 72 -4.32 -0.31 -10.48
N LEU A 73 -3.05 -0.07 -10.77
CA LEU A 73 -1.93 -0.29 -9.85
C LEU A 73 -1.37 1.05 -9.44
N GLU A 74 -1.05 1.19 -8.16
CA GLU A 74 -0.53 2.43 -7.60
C GLU A 74 0.74 2.16 -6.78
N MET A 75 1.72 3.03 -6.93
CA MET A 75 2.95 3.05 -6.16
C MET A 75 3.06 4.38 -5.40
N ALA A 76 3.30 4.28 -4.10
CA ALA A 76 3.59 5.42 -3.26
C ALA A 76 4.76 5.13 -2.33
N ILE A 77 5.57 6.15 -2.04
CA ILE A 77 6.69 6.06 -1.10
C ILE A 77 6.39 6.99 0.08
N ASP A 78 6.52 6.49 1.31
CA ASP A 78 6.11 7.26 2.49
C ASP A 78 7.02 8.47 2.76
N ASN A 79 8.30 8.42 2.37
CA ASN A 79 9.22 9.54 2.51
C ASN A 79 9.14 10.57 1.37
N ASN A 80 8.38 10.28 0.31
CA ASN A 80 8.13 11.19 -0.81
C ASN A 80 6.63 11.25 -1.12
N ILE A 81 5.94 12.08 -0.34
CA ILE A 81 4.48 12.18 -0.34
C ILE A 81 3.93 12.68 -1.70
N GLY A 82 4.72 13.46 -2.45
CA GLY A 82 4.35 13.99 -3.76
C GLY A 82 4.58 13.04 -4.93
N LEU A 83 5.42 12.00 -4.75
CA LEU A 83 5.62 10.97 -5.76
C LEU A 83 4.53 9.90 -5.64
N PHE A 84 3.63 9.91 -6.60
CA PHE A 84 2.56 8.93 -6.71
C PHE A 84 2.47 8.49 -8.16
N LEU A 85 2.69 7.20 -8.39
CA LEU A 85 2.72 6.64 -9.72
C LEU A 85 1.55 5.69 -9.91
N GLU A 86 0.99 5.68 -11.11
CA GLU A 86 -0.12 4.81 -11.47
C GLU A 86 0.14 4.07 -12.79
N CYS A 87 -0.44 2.88 -12.88
CA CYS A 87 -0.55 2.07 -14.08
C CYS A 87 -1.99 1.61 -14.19
N ASN A 88 -2.71 2.12 -15.19
CA ASN A 88 -4.09 1.73 -15.49
C ASN A 88 -4.08 0.82 -16.70
N VAL A 89 -4.74 -0.33 -16.59
CA VAL A 89 -4.80 -1.34 -17.64
C VAL A 89 -6.26 -1.68 -17.91
N SER A 90 -6.79 -1.23 -19.05
CA SER A 90 -8.10 -1.67 -19.54
C SER A 90 -8.00 -3.04 -20.21
N ALA A 91 -9.15 -3.65 -20.52
CA ALA A 91 -9.19 -4.88 -21.33
C ALA A 91 -8.46 -4.72 -22.68
N SER A 92 -8.54 -3.55 -23.31
CA SER A 92 -7.86 -3.27 -24.59
C SER A 92 -6.35 -3.09 -24.44
N ASP A 93 -5.90 -2.49 -23.34
CA ASP A 93 -4.47 -2.31 -23.05
C ASP A 93 -3.83 -3.65 -22.68
N PHE A 94 -4.60 -4.52 -22.01
CA PHE A 94 -4.15 -5.83 -21.60
C PHE A 94 -3.74 -6.71 -22.80
N GLU A 95 -4.40 -6.63 -23.95
CA GLU A 95 -4.02 -7.43 -25.13
C GLU A 95 -2.63 -7.06 -25.67
N LYS A 96 -2.28 -5.77 -25.63
CA LYS A 96 -0.93 -5.30 -25.99
C LYS A 96 0.09 -5.79 -24.97
N LEU A 97 -0.21 -5.57 -23.69
CA LEU A 97 0.63 -5.97 -22.57
C LEU A 97 0.84 -7.49 -22.54
N LYS A 98 -0.19 -8.30 -22.85
CA LYS A 98 -0.15 -9.76 -22.98
C LYS A 98 0.82 -10.18 -24.07
N THR A 99 0.83 -9.47 -25.20
CA THR A 99 1.74 -9.75 -26.31
C THR A 99 3.19 -9.37 -25.98
N GLU A 100 3.41 -8.15 -25.47
CA GLU A 100 4.73 -7.62 -25.12
C GLU A 100 5.42 -8.47 -24.03
N ASN A 101 4.66 -8.88 -23.02
CA ASN A 101 5.16 -9.67 -21.91
C ASN A 101 4.98 -11.19 -22.10
N ARG A 102 4.45 -11.63 -23.24
CA ARG A 102 4.16 -13.05 -23.55
C ARG A 102 3.35 -13.74 -22.45
N LEU A 103 2.37 -13.03 -21.88
CA LEU A 103 1.52 -13.54 -20.81
C LEU A 103 0.56 -14.61 -21.35
N ARG A 104 0.25 -15.59 -20.50
CA ARG A 104 -0.70 -16.68 -20.79
C ARG A 104 -1.99 -16.59 -19.98
N VAL A 105 -2.13 -15.55 -19.17
CA VAL A 105 -3.30 -15.32 -18.31
C VAL A 105 -4.34 -14.50 -19.05
N GLU A 106 -5.59 -14.63 -18.62
CA GLU A 106 -6.69 -13.80 -19.10
C GLU A 106 -6.81 -12.53 -18.26
N PHE A 107 -7.44 -11.48 -18.80
CA PHE A 107 -7.51 -10.18 -18.14
C PHE A 107 -8.15 -10.26 -16.74
N LYS A 108 -9.20 -11.07 -16.58
CA LYS A 108 -9.86 -11.34 -15.29
C LYS A 108 -8.93 -11.89 -14.20
N ASP A 109 -7.84 -12.54 -14.58
CA ASP A 109 -6.85 -13.14 -13.67
C ASP A 109 -5.57 -12.29 -13.56
N PHE A 110 -5.50 -11.17 -14.29
CA PHE A 110 -4.33 -10.31 -14.39
C PHE A 110 -3.95 -9.71 -13.04
N SER A 111 -4.90 -9.06 -12.36
CA SER A 111 -4.70 -8.44 -11.04
C SER A 111 -4.14 -9.44 -10.04
N ARG A 112 -4.72 -10.65 -9.98
CA ARG A 112 -4.30 -11.75 -9.11
C ARG A 112 -2.88 -12.21 -9.45
N SER A 113 -2.54 -12.30 -10.73
CA SER A 113 -1.19 -12.68 -11.17
C SER A 113 -0.13 -11.68 -10.70
N VAL A 114 -0.43 -10.38 -10.78
CA VAL A 114 0.47 -9.34 -10.26
C VAL A 114 0.57 -9.41 -8.73
N GLN A 115 -0.54 -9.63 -8.03
CA GLN A 115 -0.52 -9.84 -6.57
C GLN A 115 0.40 -11.00 -6.17
N GLU A 116 0.32 -12.13 -6.86
CA GLU A 116 1.16 -13.28 -6.60
C GLU A 116 2.65 -12.98 -6.84
N LEU A 117 2.99 -12.17 -7.84
CA LEU A 117 4.37 -11.72 -8.07
C LEU A 117 4.87 -10.79 -6.95
N LEU A 118 4.06 -9.81 -6.53
CA LEU A 118 4.37 -8.91 -5.41
C LEU A 118 4.51 -9.69 -4.10
N GLU A 119 3.64 -10.66 -3.83
CA GLU A 119 3.77 -11.49 -2.63
C GLU A 119 5.00 -12.40 -2.66
N ARG A 120 5.34 -12.94 -3.84
CA ARG A 120 6.53 -13.77 -4.01
C ARG A 120 7.80 -12.97 -3.81
N SER A 121 7.88 -11.71 -4.23
CA SER A 121 9.06 -10.87 -3.97
C SER A 121 9.25 -10.58 -2.49
N VAL A 122 8.16 -10.51 -1.71
CA VAL A 122 8.23 -10.38 -0.24
C VAL A 122 8.63 -11.71 0.42
N LYS A 123 7.96 -12.82 0.07
CA LYS A 123 8.16 -14.13 0.71
C LYS A 123 9.49 -14.79 0.31
N LYS A 124 9.97 -14.54 -0.91
CA LYS A 124 11.16 -15.16 -1.50
C LYS A 124 12.10 -14.12 -2.12
N SER A 125 12.47 -13.11 -1.34
CA SER A 125 13.25 -11.95 -1.81
C SER A 125 14.62 -12.27 -2.44
N GLN A 126 15.16 -13.48 -2.21
CA GLN A 126 16.41 -13.95 -2.83
C GLN A 126 16.20 -14.54 -4.24
N GLU A 127 14.98 -14.98 -4.55
CA GLU A 127 14.61 -15.61 -5.81
C GLU A 127 13.82 -14.66 -6.72
N CYS A 128 13.02 -13.76 -6.13
CA CYS A 128 12.19 -12.80 -6.86
C CYS A 128 12.38 -11.40 -6.27
N PHE A 129 12.65 -10.42 -7.11
CA PHE A 129 12.83 -9.02 -6.74
C PHE A 129 12.29 -8.14 -7.85
N ILE A 130 12.06 -6.88 -7.49
CA ILE A 130 11.41 -5.90 -8.34
C ILE A 130 12.36 -4.73 -8.50
N THR A 131 12.56 -4.32 -9.75
CA THR A 131 13.32 -3.11 -10.06
C THR A 131 12.41 -2.06 -10.67
N PHE A 132 12.70 -0.79 -10.42
CA PHE A 132 12.03 0.32 -11.09
C PHE A 132 13.06 1.18 -11.80
N LYS A 133 12.95 1.29 -13.13
CA LYS A 133 13.76 2.21 -13.92
C LYS A 133 12.96 3.46 -14.20
N GLN A 134 13.29 4.55 -13.50
CA GLN A 134 12.62 5.83 -13.67
C GLN A 134 13.08 6.50 -14.98
N GLY A 135 12.12 7.09 -15.71
CA GLY A 135 12.34 7.92 -16.89
C GLY A 135 12.45 9.41 -16.55
N GLU A 136 12.67 10.24 -17.58
CA GLU A 136 12.81 11.70 -17.44
C GLU A 136 11.55 12.39 -16.89
N ASP A 137 10.39 11.78 -17.07
CA ASP A 137 9.06 12.27 -16.71
C ASP A 137 8.59 11.81 -15.32
N PHE A 138 9.50 11.30 -14.49
CA PHE A 138 9.23 10.67 -13.18
C PHE A 138 8.38 9.39 -13.24
N GLY A 139 7.84 9.03 -14.41
CA GLY A 139 7.32 7.71 -14.71
C GLY A 139 8.44 6.67 -14.83
N GLY A 140 8.11 5.47 -15.28
CA GLY A 140 9.14 4.44 -15.45
C GLY A 140 8.62 3.04 -15.68
N GLU A 141 9.57 2.11 -15.83
CA GLU A 141 9.27 0.70 -15.99
C GLU A 141 9.54 -0.06 -14.69
N LEU A 142 8.49 -0.71 -14.17
CA LEU A 142 8.57 -1.66 -13.07
C LEU A 142 8.76 -3.06 -13.63
N THR A 143 9.87 -3.72 -13.29
CA THR A 143 10.23 -5.03 -13.81
C THR A 143 10.34 -6.06 -12.69
N PHE A 144 9.57 -7.14 -12.82
CA PHE A 144 9.64 -8.32 -11.98
C PHE A 144 10.72 -9.26 -12.50
N LEU A 145 11.71 -9.53 -11.67
CA LEU A 145 12.84 -10.38 -12.00
C LEU A 145 12.80 -11.66 -11.18
N GLN A 146 13.23 -12.75 -11.81
CA GLN A 146 13.49 -14.02 -11.13
C GLN A 146 14.96 -14.40 -11.28
N LYS A 147 15.63 -14.65 -10.16
CA LYS A 147 16.98 -15.22 -10.14
C LYS A 147 16.90 -16.73 -10.34
N LEU A 148 17.46 -17.18 -11.45
CA LEU A 148 17.77 -18.58 -11.71
C LEU A 148 19.23 -18.85 -11.30
N LYS A 149 19.65 -20.11 -11.34
CA LYS A 149 21.01 -20.52 -10.92
C LYS A 149 22.13 -19.74 -11.63
N LEU A 150 21.95 -19.37 -12.89
CA LEU A 150 23.00 -18.80 -13.74
C LEU A 150 22.71 -17.37 -14.23
N ARG A 151 21.46 -16.87 -14.08
CA ARG A 151 21.07 -15.54 -14.56
C ARG A 151 19.79 -15.04 -13.91
N LYS A 152 19.57 -13.73 -13.99
CA LYS A 152 18.27 -13.10 -13.76
C LYS A 152 17.46 -13.12 -15.06
N VAL A 153 16.16 -13.34 -14.98
CA VAL A 153 15.25 -13.26 -16.13
C VAL A 153 14.11 -12.31 -15.81
N ASN A 154 13.71 -11.52 -16.82
CA ASN A 154 12.52 -10.67 -16.73
C ASN A 154 11.29 -11.59 -16.83
N VAL A 155 10.45 -11.54 -15.81
CA VAL A 155 9.19 -12.29 -15.75
C VAL A 155 8.06 -11.46 -16.33
N PHE A 156 8.03 -10.18 -15.99
CA PHE A 156 6.94 -9.28 -16.30
C PHE A 156 7.39 -7.83 -16.12
N ALA A 157 6.93 -6.91 -16.96
CA ALA A 157 7.19 -5.48 -16.85
C ALA A 157 5.90 -4.66 -17.00
N LEU A 158 5.85 -3.54 -16.28
CA LEU A 158 4.74 -2.59 -16.29
C LEU A 158 5.26 -1.17 -16.42
N HIS A 159 4.62 -0.39 -17.27
CA HIS A 159 4.89 1.04 -17.34
C HIS A 159 4.01 1.80 -16.37
N PHE A 160 4.64 2.63 -15.53
CA PHE A 160 4.00 3.53 -14.59
C PHE A 160 4.20 4.97 -15.04
N SER A 161 3.18 5.78 -14.84
CA SER A 161 3.20 7.21 -15.13
C SER A 161 2.93 8.00 -13.85
N LEU A 162 3.35 9.26 -13.83
CA LEU A 162 3.04 10.16 -12.73
C LEU A 162 1.53 10.44 -12.69
N SER A 163 0.92 10.29 -11.51
CA SER A 163 -0.49 10.66 -11.33
C SER A 163 -0.70 12.17 -11.44
N ASN A 164 -1.90 12.56 -11.86
CA ASN A 164 -2.30 13.97 -11.92
C ASN A 164 -2.17 14.66 -10.56
N GLU A 165 -1.64 15.89 -10.55
CA GLU A 165 -1.42 16.69 -9.33
C GLU A 165 -2.66 16.84 -8.43
N ASP A 166 -3.85 17.07 -9.01
CA ASP A 166 -5.11 17.18 -8.25
C ASP A 166 -5.45 15.85 -7.56
N PHE A 167 -5.19 14.73 -8.23
CA PHE A 167 -5.37 13.41 -7.65
C PHE A 167 -4.35 13.16 -6.54
N VAL A 168 -3.08 13.52 -6.76
CA VAL A 168 -2.03 13.44 -5.73
C VAL A 168 -2.43 14.24 -4.51
N ARG A 169 -2.88 15.49 -4.65
CA ARG A 169 -3.35 16.32 -3.52
C ARG A 169 -4.47 15.65 -2.73
N LYS A 170 -5.46 15.05 -3.41
CA LYS A 170 -6.54 14.29 -2.76
C LYS A 170 -6.00 13.06 -2.02
N GLN A 171 -5.09 12.30 -2.63
CA GLN A 171 -4.46 11.12 -2.01
C GLN A 171 -3.62 11.49 -0.79
N VAL A 172 -2.86 12.58 -0.85
CA VAL A 172 -2.08 13.11 0.27
C VAL A 172 -3.01 13.50 1.42
N GLN A 173 -4.07 14.24 1.14
CA GLN A 173 -5.04 14.65 2.15
C GLN A 173 -5.74 13.45 2.79
N TYR A 174 -6.14 12.46 1.99
CA TYR A 174 -6.73 11.20 2.48
C TYR A 174 -5.76 10.44 3.38
N ARG A 175 -4.51 10.19 2.91
CA ARG A 175 -3.48 9.48 3.70
C ARG A 175 -3.17 10.18 5.01
N PHE A 176 -3.06 11.51 4.99
CA PHE A 176 -2.84 12.31 6.20
C PHE A 176 -3.99 12.15 7.20
N ASN A 177 -5.23 12.31 6.71
CA ASN A 177 -6.42 12.17 7.55
C ASN A 177 -6.56 10.75 8.10
N LYS A 178 -6.21 9.74 7.31
CA LYS A 178 -6.18 8.33 7.73
C LYS A 178 -5.22 8.12 8.89
N ILE A 179 -3.97 8.56 8.73
CA ILE A 179 -2.94 8.43 9.77
C ILE A 179 -3.35 9.19 11.03
N LYS A 180 -3.95 10.38 10.88
CA LYS A 180 -4.47 11.17 12.01
C LYS A 180 -5.60 10.44 12.75
N LEU A 181 -6.51 9.79 12.02
CA LEU A 181 -7.58 8.99 12.59
C LEU A 181 -7.02 7.75 13.29
N ASP A 182 -6.16 6.97 12.62
CA ASP A 182 -5.50 5.79 13.18
C ASP A 182 -4.74 6.12 14.47
N LEU A 183 -4.04 7.26 14.51
CA LEU A 183 -3.34 7.73 15.70
C LEU A 183 -4.31 8.04 16.84
N ARG A 184 -5.41 8.74 16.57
CA ARG A 184 -6.44 9.03 17.59
C ARG A 184 -7.04 7.74 18.14
N LEU A 185 -7.41 6.82 17.25
CA LEU A 185 -7.99 5.52 17.64
C LEU A 185 -7.02 4.72 18.51
N LYS A 186 -5.72 4.75 18.20
CA LYS A 186 -4.69 4.10 19.01
C LYS A 186 -4.49 4.77 20.37
N ASP A 187 -4.57 6.10 20.42
CA ASP A 187 -4.50 6.84 21.68
C ASP A 187 -5.71 6.52 22.57
N ASP A 188 -6.92 6.51 22.01
CA ASP A 188 -8.16 6.12 22.70
C ASP A 188 -8.10 4.67 23.21
N GLU A 189 -7.57 3.74 22.40
CA GLU A 189 -7.35 2.36 22.78
C GLU A 189 -6.40 2.26 23.99
N ILE A 190 -5.25 2.94 23.95
CA ILE A 190 -4.27 2.96 25.05
C ILE A 190 -4.90 3.53 26.32
N ASN A 191 -5.59 4.67 26.22
CA ASN A 191 -6.22 5.33 27.36
C ASN A 191 -7.30 4.45 28.00
N THR A 192 -8.11 3.78 27.19
CA THR A 192 -9.12 2.83 27.65
C THR A 192 -8.49 1.66 28.41
N GLN A 193 -7.37 1.12 27.92
CA GLN A 193 -6.66 0.03 28.62
C GLN A 193 -6.04 0.51 29.94
N ILE A 194 -5.45 1.71 29.96
CA ILE A 194 -4.90 2.31 31.18
C ILE A 194 -6.00 2.53 32.22
N GLN A 195 -7.18 3.02 31.81
CA GLN A 195 -8.32 3.23 32.70
C GLN A 195 -8.77 1.91 33.33
N ARG A 196 -8.92 0.84 32.54
CA ARG A 196 -9.28 -0.50 33.05
C ARG A 196 -8.26 -1.04 34.04
N ILE A 197 -6.97 -0.78 33.81
CA ILE A 197 -5.91 -1.16 34.75
C ILE A 197 -6.01 -0.29 36.00
N SER A 198 -6.31 1.00 35.88
CA SER A 198 -6.46 1.91 37.01
C SER A 198 -7.56 1.47 37.97
N GLU A 199 -8.70 1.00 37.45
CA GLU A 199 -9.81 0.46 38.23
C GLU A 199 -9.43 -0.80 39.04
N LYS A 200 -8.46 -1.60 38.56
CA LYS A 200 -8.02 -2.84 39.21
C LYS A 200 -6.75 -2.67 40.05
N ASN A 201 -5.85 -1.78 39.62
CA ASN A 201 -4.52 -1.55 40.20
C ASN A 201 -4.01 -0.13 39.82
N PRO A 202 -4.33 0.88 40.64
CA PRO A 202 -3.96 2.28 40.37
C PRO A 202 -2.45 2.53 40.29
N SER A 203 -1.64 1.80 41.08
CA SER A 203 -0.18 1.99 41.10
C SER A 203 0.47 1.47 39.81
N LEU A 204 0.00 0.33 39.30
CA LEU A 204 0.43 -0.20 38.02
C LEU A 204 0.03 0.71 36.85
N ALA A 205 -1.20 1.23 36.86
CA ALA A 205 -1.68 2.15 35.82
C ALA A 205 -0.81 3.42 35.75
N LYS A 206 -0.50 4.03 36.90
CA LYS A 206 0.37 5.21 36.98
C LYS A 206 1.79 4.93 36.47
N SER A 207 2.35 3.75 36.81
CA SER A 207 3.65 3.33 36.30
C SER A 207 3.63 3.15 34.77
N LEU A 208 2.61 2.49 34.23
CA LEU A 208 2.45 2.29 32.78
C LEU A 208 2.30 3.61 32.03
N GLN A 209 1.48 4.53 32.54
CA GLN A 209 1.29 5.85 31.94
C GLN A 209 2.61 6.63 31.88
N ASN A 210 3.41 6.61 32.95
CA ASN A 210 4.73 7.24 32.96
C ASN A 210 5.69 6.60 31.94
N SER A 211 5.68 5.27 31.81
CA SER A 211 6.50 4.55 30.83
C SER A 211 6.09 4.88 29.38
N VAL A 212 4.79 4.98 29.09
CA VAL A 212 4.27 5.35 27.76
C VAL A 212 4.70 6.78 27.41
N THR A 213 4.50 7.74 28.31
CA THR A 213 4.90 9.14 28.09
C THR A 213 6.42 9.27 27.88
N ALA A 214 7.22 8.56 28.65
CA ALA A 214 8.68 8.54 28.48
C ALA A 214 9.09 7.96 27.12
N ALA A 215 8.44 6.89 26.67
CA ALA A 215 8.70 6.29 25.36
C ALA A 215 8.32 7.23 24.19
N LEU A 216 7.20 7.95 24.31
CA LEU A 216 6.78 8.96 23.32
C LEU A 216 7.79 10.11 23.22
N ASN A 217 8.19 10.69 24.36
CA ASN A 217 9.17 11.78 24.38
C ASN A 217 10.52 11.38 23.77
N LYS A 218 10.97 10.13 24.01
CA LYS A 218 12.21 9.62 23.42
C LYS A 218 12.15 9.47 21.90
N LYS A 219 10.97 9.19 21.34
CA LYS A 219 10.76 9.08 19.88
C LYS A 219 10.63 10.43 19.18
N MET A 220 10.11 11.48 19.85
CA MET A 220 9.99 12.82 19.26
C MET A 220 11.31 13.60 19.18
N HIS A 221 12.37 13.10 19.82
CA HIS A 221 13.70 13.73 19.84
C HIS A 221 14.77 12.91 19.10
N LYS A 222 14.33 11.95 18.29
CA LYS A 222 15.13 11.20 17.32
C LYS A 222 14.64 11.49 15.92
#